data_AF-A0A924KZD7-F1
#
_entry.id   AF-A0A924KZD7-F1
#
_cell.length_a   1.000
_cell.length_b   1.000
_cell.length_c   1.000
_cell.angle_alpha   90.00
_cell.angle_beta   90.00
_cell.angle_gamma   90.00
#
_symmetry.space_group_name_H-M   'P 1'
#
loop_
_entity.id
_entity.type
_entity.pdbx_description
1 polymer ?
#
loop_
_entity_poly.entity_id
_entity_poly.type
_entity_poly.pdbx_seq_one_letter_code
_entity_poly.pdbx_strand_id
1 'polypeptide(L)'
;MSDIDIIQMLVEKNPKAFEHLYDKYSAAMFTITYKLVGDNSIAEKIFIDAFVELHEKKILANVTKGLCIHVLRHTYNFALAELEKKGIYPPAIKQDSLCEVIDLLCTKCLTIKQVAYRLSITEAAAIKKFQGEFQWLRNQKRNTVCKEDQQTKLLEADYDNSSDS
;
A
#
# COMPACT_ATOMS: atom_id res chain seq x y z
N MET A 1 -13.65 10.59 -6.57
CA MET A 1 -13.08 10.19 -7.86
C MET A 1 -13.10 8.67 -8.00
N SER A 2 -13.69 8.14 -9.07
CA SER A 2 -13.72 6.69 -9.33
C SER A 2 -12.42 6.20 -9.97
N ASP A 3 -12.20 4.88 -10.03
CA ASP A 3 -11.05 4.29 -10.74
C ASP A 3 -11.13 4.58 -12.24
N ILE A 4 -12.34 4.59 -12.79
CA ILE A 4 -12.61 4.83 -14.22
C ILE A 4 -12.20 6.25 -14.60
N ASP A 5 -12.53 7.24 -13.76
CA ASP A 5 -12.17 8.63 -14.01
C ASP A 5 -10.64 8.81 -14.02
N ILE A 6 -9.93 8.16 -13.08
CA ILE A 6 -8.46 8.22 -13.02
C ILE A 6 -7.85 7.55 -14.25
N ILE A 7 -8.36 6.39 -14.69
CA ILE A 7 -7.92 5.72 -15.91
C ILE A 7 -8.08 6.66 -17.12
N GLN A 8 -9.25 7.29 -17.27
CA GLN A 8 -9.50 8.20 -18.38
C GLN A 8 -8.50 9.37 -18.39
N MET A 9 -8.24 9.96 -17.23
CA MET A 9 -7.26 11.03 -17.09
C MET A 9 -5.82 10.56 -17.39
N LEU A 10 -5.45 9.33 -17.03
CA LEU A 10 -4.15 8.74 -17.36
C LEU A 10 -3.98 8.58 -18.88
N VAL A 11 -5.03 8.13 -19.58
CA VAL A 11 -5.05 8.01 -21.05
C VAL A 11 -4.90 9.38 -21.71
N GLU A 12 -5.58 10.39 -21.17
CA GLU A 12 -5.51 11.78 -21.63
C GLU A 12 -4.19 12.48 -21.26
N LYS A 13 -3.28 11.81 -20.53
CA LYS A 13 -2.04 12.38 -19.98
C LYS A 13 -2.30 13.64 -19.13
N ASN A 14 -3.45 13.68 -18.47
CA ASN A 14 -3.83 14.79 -17.61
C ASN A 14 -2.90 14.81 -16.37
N PRO A 15 -2.21 15.94 -16.09
CA PRO A 15 -1.26 16.01 -14.98
C PRO A 15 -1.91 15.76 -13.60
N LYS A 16 -3.22 16.01 -13.46
CA LYS A 16 -3.97 15.77 -12.21
C LYS A 16 -4.30 14.30 -11.97
N ALA A 17 -4.13 13.43 -12.97
CA ALA A 17 -4.39 11.99 -12.81
C ALA A 17 -3.56 11.40 -11.66
N PHE A 18 -2.31 11.88 -11.54
CA PHE A 18 -1.37 11.40 -10.56
C PHE A 18 -1.69 11.87 -9.14
N GLU A 19 -2.17 13.10 -8.98
CA GLU A 19 -2.67 13.62 -7.69
C GLU A 19 -3.83 12.76 -7.17
N HIS A 20 -4.82 12.49 -8.04
CA HIS A 20 -5.95 11.63 -7.67
C HIS A 20 -5.53 10.18 -7.38
N LEU A 21 -4.52 9.69 -8.08
CA LEU A 21 -3.94 8.38 -7.79
C LEU A 21 -3.29 8.35 -6.41
N TYR A 22 -2.52 9.39 -6.07
CA TYR A 22 -1.88 9.54 -4.76
C TYR A 22 -2.92 9.59 -3.65
N ASP A 23 -3.91 10.47 -3.74
CA ASP A 23 -4.99 10.62 -2.75
C ASP A 23 -5.78 9.32 -2.52
N LYS A 24 -5.88 8.51 -3.57
CA LYS A 24 -6.69 7.29 -3.52
C LYS A 24 -5.92 6.10 -2.95
N TYR A 25 -4.67 5.90 -3.37
CA TYR A 25 -3.94 4.65 -3.15
C TYR A 25 -2.71 4.78 -2.25
N SER A 26 -2.16 5.98 -2.03
CA SER A 26 -0.90 6.16 -1.28
C SER A 26 -0.91 5.48 0.09
N ALA A 27 -2.00 5.62 0.86
CA ALA A 27 -2.12 4.99 2.18
C ALA A 27 -2.10 3.45 2.12
N ALA A 28 -2.77 2.86 1.13
CA ALA A 28 -2.78 1.42 0.95
C ALA A 28 -1.43 0.91 0.45
N MET A 29 -0.80 1.63 -0.49
CA MET A 29 0.54 1.33 -0.98
C MET A 29 1.57 1.33 0.15
N PHE A 30 1.61 2.41 0.95
CA PHE A 30 2.50 2.51 2.09
C PHE A 30 2.26 1.38 3.09
N THR A 31 1.00 1.06 3.39
CA THR A 31 0.68 -0.03 4.34
C THR A 31 1.18 -1.38 3.83
N ILE A 32 1.03 -1.68 2.54
CA ILE A 32 1.59 -2.91 1.94
C ILE A 32 3.11 -2.94 2.11
N THR A 33 3.79 -1.85 1.75
CA THR A 33 5.25 -1.75 1.87
C THR A 33 5.70 -1.92 3.31
N TYR A 34 5.08 -1.21 4.25
CA TYR A 34 5.40 -1.31 5.68
C TYR A 34 5.21 -2.72 6.21
N LYS A 35 4.15 -3.41 5.80
CA LYS A 35 3.94 -4.81 6.23
C LYS A 35 4.94 -5.80 5.67
N LEU A 36 5.57 -5.51 4.53
CA LEU A 36 6.65 -6.33 3.96
C LEU A 36 7.99 -6.05 4.63
N VAL A 37 8.25 -4.78 4.94
CA VAL A 37 9.56 -4.28 5.38
C VAL A 37 9.70 -4.34 6.91
N GLY A 38 8.63 -4.01 7.65
CA GLY A 38 8.60 -3.92 9.12
C GLY A 38 9.21 -2.64 9.70
N ASP A 39 10.04 -1.94 8.93
CA ASP A 39 10.70 -0.68 9.30
C ASP A 39 10.02 0.52 8.60
N ASN A 40 9.65 1.54 9.37
CA ASN A 40 8.93 2.72 8.87
C ASN A 40 9.77 3.52 7.87
N SER A 41 11.03 3.82 8.19
CA SER A 41 11.91 4.64 7.34
C SER A 41 12.23 3.95 6.01
N ILE A 42 12.53 2.65 6.06
CA ILE A 42 12.79 1.87 4.84
C ILE A 42 11.50 1.75 4.01
N ALA A 43 10.35 1.55 4.65
CA ALA A 43 9.08 1.43 3.98
C ALA A 43 8.65 2.73 3.29
N GLU A 44 8.83 3.88 3.94
CA GLU A 44 8.54 5.18 3.35
C GLU A 44 9.37 5.43 2.10
N LYS A 45 10.68 5.16 2.17
CA LYS A 45 11.57 5.28 1.02
C LYS A 45 11.12 4.39 -0.15
N ILE A 46 10.90 3.10 0.09
CA ILE A 46 10.47 2.16 -0.94
C ILE A 46 9.10 2.55 -1.51
N PHE A 47 8.18 3.04 -0.68
CA PHE A 47 6.87 3.51 -1.13
C PHE A 47 7.01 4.72 -2.08
N ILE A 48 7.82 5.71 -1.72
CA ILE A 48 8.06 6.90 -2.55
C ILE A 48 8.65 6.46 -3.89
N ASP A 49 9.69 5.62 -3.87
CA ASP A 49 10.35 5.12 -5.07
C ASP A 49 9.36 4.32 -5.96
N ALA A 50 8.51 3.47 -5.36
CA ALA A 50 7.49 2.73 -6.09
C ALA A 50 6.44 3.64 -6.74
N PHE A 51 6.03 4.71 -6.06
CA PHE A 51 5.05 5.65 -6.59
C PHE A 51 5.62 6.50 -7.73
N VAL A 52 6.89 6.92 -7.63
CA VAL A 52 7.63 7.60 -8.69
C VAL A 52 7.79 6.68 -9.90
N GLU A 53 8.22 5.42 -9.71
CA GLU A 53 8.36 4.46 -10.80
C GLU A 53 7.03 4.23 -11.53
N LEU A 54 5.95 4.08 -10.77
CA LEU A 54 4.62 3.88 -11.32
C LEU A 54 4.19 5.04 -12.24
N HIS A 55 4.61 6.27 -11.93
CA HIS A 55 4.39 7.46 -12.76
C HIS A 55 5.28 7.48 -14.00
N GLU A 56 6.60 7.45 -13.80
CA GLU A 56 7.59 7.70 -14.84
C GLU A 56 7.57 6.61 -15.92
N LYS A 57 7.41 5.34 -15.50
CA LYS A 57 7.33 4.21 -16.42
C LYS A 57 5.94 4.03 -17.03
N LYS A 58 4.98 4.90 -16.70
CA LYS A 58 3.60 4.87 -17.23
C LYS A 58 2.94 3.48 -17.10
N ILE A 59 3.21 2.79 -16.00
CA ILE A 59 2.79 1.38 -15.77
C ILE A 59 1.27 1.23 -15.89
N LEU A 60 0.53 2.28 -15.53
CA LEU A 60 -0.93 2.29 -15.54
C LEU A 60 -1.55 2.79 -16.85
N ALA A 61 -0.77 3.24 -17.85
CA ALA A 61 -1.30 3.88 -19.05
C ALA A 61 -2.19 2.98 -19.92
N ASN A 62 -1.99 1.66 -19.85
CA ASN A 62 -2.76 0.67 -20.61
C ASN A 62 -3.80 -0.08 -19.75
N VAL A 63 -3.97 0.31 -18.48
CA VAL A 63 -4.90 -0.37 -17.57
C VAL A 63 -6.32 0.09 -17.87
N THR A 64 -7.15 -0.82 -18.34
CA THR A 64 -8.56 -0.54 -18.67
C THR A 64 -9.54 -0.90 -17.55
N LYS A 65 -9.16 -1.83 -16.66
CA LYS A 65 -9.98 -2.32 -15.56
C LYS A 65 -9.11 -2.72 -14.35
N GLY A 66 -9.69 -2.62 -13.16
CA GLY A 66 -9.03 -3.07 -11.93
C GLY A 66 -7.78 -2.27 -11.59
N LEU A 67 -7.84 -0.93 -11.71
CA LEU A 67 -6.74 -0.02 -11.40
C LEU A 67 -6.14 -0.32 -10.03
N CYS A 68 -6.99 -0.47 -9.01
CA CYS A 68 -6.57 -0.81 -7.66
C CYS A 68 -5.67 -2.06 -7.61
N ILE A 69 -6.03 -3.14 -8.30
CA ILE A 69 -5.27 -4.40 -8.27
C ILE A 69 -3.89 -4.19 -8.88
N HIS A 70 -3.81 -3.47 -10.00
CA HIS A 70 -2.54 -3.17 -10.67
C HIS A 70 -1.61 -2.31 -9.80
N VAL A 71 -2.16 -1.29 -9.13
CA VAL A 71 -1.41 -0.44 -8.20
C VAL A 71 -0.84 -1.28 -7.04
N LEU A 72 -1.69 -2.01 -6.32
CA LEU A 72 -1.25 -2.79 -5.15
C LEU A 72 -0.23 -3.87 -5.52
N ARG A 73 -0.44 -4.56 -6.65
CA ARG A 73 0.48 -5.58 -7.15
C ARG A 73 1.83 -4.98 -7.56
N HIS A 74 1.82 -3.84 -8.25
CA HIS A 74 3.06 -3.16 -8.61
C HIS A 74 3.84 -2.77 -7.35
N THR A 75 3.19 -2.15 -6.37
CA THR A 75 3.82 -1.78 -5.09
C THR A 75 4.43 -2.98 -4.38
N TYR A 76 3.68 -4.09 -4.29
CA TYR A 76 4.16 -5.32 -3.67
C TYR A 76 5.42 -5.86 -4.36
N ASN A 77 5.38 -5.98 -5.69
CA ASN A 77 6.49 -6.51 -6.46
C ASN A 77 7.72 -5.59 -6.42
N PHE A 78 7.51 -4.28 -6.48
CA PHE A 78 8.58 -3.30 -6.36
C PHE A 78 9.26 -3.39 -4.99
N ALA A 79 8.47 -3.47 -3.91
CA ALA A 79 8.99 -3.59 -2.55
C ALA A 79 9.81 -4.86 -2.36
N LEU A 80 9.33 -6.01 -2.87
CA LEU A 80 10.10 -7.26 -2.84
C LEU A 80 11.42 -7.13 -3.61
N ALA A 81 11.39 -6.58 -4.83
CA ALA A 81 12.60 -6.41 -5.63
C ALA A 81 13.63 -5.50 -4.95
N GLU A 82 13.18 -4.43 -4.27
CA GLU A 82 14.07 -3.54 -3.50
C GLU A 82 14.66 -4.21 -2.26
N LEU A 83 13.88 -5.05 -1.58
CA LEU A 83 14.36 -5.84 -0.44
C LEU A 83 15.41 -6.86 -0.88
N GLU A 84 15.17 -7.56 -1.99
CA GLU A 84 16.12 -8.51 -2.59
C GLU A 84 17.44 -7.83 -2.95
N LYS A 85 17.40 -6.66 -3.61
CA LYS A 85 18.61 -5.88 -3.96
C LYS A 85 19.43 -5.47 -2.74
N LYS A 86 18.78 -5.19 -1.62
CA LYS A 86 19.45 -4.76 -0.38
C LYS A 86 19.97 -5.94 0.44
N GLY A 87 19.74 -7.18 0.03
CA GLY A 87 20.04 -8.38 0.82
C GLY A 87 19.24 -8.45 2.12
N ILE A 88 18.19 -7.65 2.24
CA ILE A 88 17.29 -7.64 3.38
C ILE A 88 16.21 -8.66 3.04
N TYR A 89 16.35 -9.87 3.56
CA TYR A 89 15.24 -10.82 3.50
C TYR A 89 14.11 -10.25 4.36
N PRO A 90 12.87 -10.19 3.84
CA PRO A 90 11.73 -9.79 4.64
C PRO A 90 11.77 -10.61 5.94
N PRO A 91 11.69 -9.97 7.13
CA PRO A 91 11.74 -10.70 8.40
C PRO A 91 10.66 -11.77 8.31
N ALA A 92 11.05 -13.06 8.43
CA ALA A 92 10.24 -14.24 8.12
C ALA A 92 8.75 -13.90 8.28
N ILE A 93 8.12 -13.53 7.15
CA ILE A 93 6.86 -12.79 7.16
C ILE A 93 5.90 -13.64 7.99
N LYS A 94 5.50 -13.15 9.18
CA LYS A 94 4.44 -13.81 9.94
C LYS A 94 3.27 -13.88 8.96
N GLN A 95 2.84 -15.10 8.62
CA GLN A 95 1.92 -15.42 7.53
C GLN A 95 0.54 -14.72 7.61
N ASP A 96 0.32 -13.90 8.64
CA ASP A 96 -0.82 -13.00 8.82
C ASP A 96 -0.71 -11.67 8.06
N SER A 97 0.33 -11.47 7.22
CA SER A 97 0.80 -10.12 6.89
C SER A 97 -0.05 -9.37 5.87
N LEU A 98 -0.58 -9.96 4.81
CA LEU A 98 -1.47 -9.25 3.88
C LEU A 98 -2.84 -9.89 3.94
N CYS A 99 -3.89 -9.06 3.93
CA CYS A 99 -5.26 -9.55 3.98
C CYS A 99 -5.48 -10.62 2.90
N GLU A 100 -6.24 -11.68 3.19
CA GLU A 100 -6.25 -12.91 2.40
C GLU A 100 -6.47 -12.70 0.89
N VAL A 101 -7.41 -11.84 0.50
CA VAL A 101 -7.68 -11.57 -0.93
C VAL A 101 -6.58 -10.72 -1.55
N ILE A 102 -6.11 -9.68 -0.85
CA ILE A 102 -5.05 -8.80 -1.36
C ILE A 102 -3.72 -9.56 -1.48
N ASP A 103 -3.38 -10.40 -0.52
CA ASP A 103 -2.19 -11.27 -0.59
C ASP A 103 -2.23 -12.15 -1.84
N LEU A 104 -3.36 -12.83 -2.07
CA LEU A 104 -3.56 -13.62 -3.28
C LEU A 104 -3.45 -12.78 -4.54
N LEU A 105 -4.02 -11.57 -4.56
CA LEU A 105 -3.95 -10.67 -5.71
C LEU A 105 -2.55 -10.12 -5.98
N CYS A 106 -1.70 -10.00 -4.97
CA CYS A 106 -0.31 -9.57 -5.12
C CYS A 106 0.60 -10.74 -5.52
N THR A 107 0.34 -11.95 -5.02
CA THR A 107 1.27 -13.09 -5.15
C THR A 107 0.89 -14.10 -6.23
N LYS A 108 -0.38 -14.52 -6.31
CA LYS A 108 -0.79 -15.76 -6.99
C LYS A 108 -1.91 -15.59 -8.02
N CYS A 109 -2.73 -14.55 -7.91
CA CYS A 109 -3.96 -14.38 -8.69
C CYS A 109 -4.01 -13.02 -9.37
N LEU A 110 -4.12 -13.00 -10.70
CA LEU A 110 -4.21 -11.77 -11.50
C LEU A 110 -5.60 -11.12 -11.46
N THR A 111 -6.64 -11.88 -11.12
CA THR A 111 -8.03 -11.43 -11.19
C THR A 111 -8.85 -11.89 -9.99
N ILE A 112 -9.93 -11.17 -9.69
CA ILE A 112 -10.89 -11.56 -8.65
C ILE A 112 -11.51 -12.93 -8.93
N LYS A 113 -11.73 -13.28 -10.20
CA LYS A 113 -12.22 -14.60 -10.59
C LYS A 113 -11.28 -15.73 -10.16
N GLN A 114 -9.97 -15.53 -10.32
CA GLN A 114 -8.97 -16.51 -9.85
C GLN A 114 -8.95 -16.62 -8.33
N VAL A 115 -9.10 -15.50 -7.62
CA VAL A 115 -9.21 -15.51 -6.15
C VAL A 115 -10.47 -16.27 -5.71
N ALA A 116 -11.62 -15.97 -6.30
CA ALA A 116 -12.89 -16.60 -6.00
C ALA A 116 -12.82 -18.12 -6.18
N TYR A 117 -12.24 -18.58 -7.28
CA TYR A 117 -11.95 -19.99 -7.53
C TYR A 117 -11.05 -20.59 -6.43
N ARG A 118 -9.96 -19.92 -6.07
CA ARG A 118 -8.97 -20.44 -5.11
C ARG A 118 -9.52 -20.51 -3.69
N LEU A 119 -10.38 -19.57 -3.31
CA LEU A 119 -11.03 -19.51 -2.01
C LEU A 119 -12.34 -20.30 -1.96
N SER A 120 -12.79 -20.89 -3.09
CA SER A 120 -14.08 -21.57 -3.19
C SER A 120 -15.27 -20.70 -2.75
N ILE A 121 -15.23 -19.42 -3.12
CA ILE A 121 -16.31 -18.43 -2.86
C ILE A 121 -16.83 -17.85 -4.17
N THR A 122 -17.96 -17.14 -4.13
CA THR A 122 -18.49 -16.45 -5.31
C THR A 122 -17.64 -15.22 -5.65
N GLU A 123 -17.64 -14.79 -6.93
CA GLU A 123 -16.95 -13.56 -7.34
C GLU A 123 -17.47 -12.34 -6.56
N ALA A 124 -18.78 -12.26 -6.30
CA ALA A 124 -19.38 -11.20 -5.50
C ALA A 124 -18.84 -11.16 -4.06
N ALA A 125 -18.69 -12.33 -3.43
CA ALA A 125 -18.09 -12.44 -2.09
C ALA A 125 -16.61 -12.02 -2.10
N ALA A 126 -15.85 -12.42 -3.13
CA ALA A 126 -14.45 -12.03 -3.30
C ALA A 126 -14.31 -10.51 -3.50
N ILE A 127 -15.18 -9.88 -4.31
CA ILE A 127 -15.23 -8.42 -4.48
C ILE A 127 -15.51 -7.73 -3.15
N LYS A 128 -16.54 -8.18 -2.42
CA LYS A 128 -16.91 -7.57 -1.13
C LYS A 128 -15.77 -7.66 -0.12
N LYS A 129 -15.10 -8.81 -0.07
CA LYS A 129 -13.94 -9.03 0.79
C LYS A 129 -12.77 -8.14 0.39
N PHE A 130 -12.41 -8.11 -0.90
CA PHE A 130 -11.40 -7.20 -1.43
C PHE A 130 -11.65 -5.74 -1.06
N GLN A 131 -12.89 -5.26 -1.21
CA GLN A 131 -13.26 -3.89 -0.86
C GLN A 131 -13.05 -3.61 0.64
N GLY A 132 -13.46 -4.54 1.51
CA GLY A 132 -13.23 -4.42 2.95
C GLY A 132 -11.75 -4.41 3.32
N GLU A 133 -10.96 -5.30 2.72
CA GLU A 133 -9.51 -5.36 2.93
C GLU A 133 -8.79 -4.10 2.43
N PHE A 134 -9.22 -3.56 1.28
CA PHE A 134 -8.65 -2.34 0.74
C PHE A 134 -8.97 -1.11 1.61
N GLN A 135 -10.22 -1.00 2.09
CA GLN A 135 -10.60 0.04 3.04
C GLN A 135 -9.80 -0.08 4.34
N TRP A 136 -9.59 -1.31 4.82
CA TRP A 136 -8.77 -1.58 5.98
C TRP A 136 -7.33 -1.08 5.79
N LEU A 137 -6.67 -1.43 4.68
CA LEU A 137 -5.32 -0.95 4.35
C LEU A 137 -5.26 0.58 4.31
N ARG A 138 -6.22 1.22 3.64
CA ARG A 138 -6.28 2.68 3.52
C ARG A 138 -6.38 3.37 4.88
N ASN A 139 -7.07 2.75 5.84
CA ASN A 139 -7.30 3.33 7.16
C ASN A 139 -6.15 3.10 8.15
N GLN A 140 -5.16 2.23 7.84
CA GLN A 140 -4.05 1.93 8.76
C GLN A 140 -3.13 3.14 9.01
N LYS A 141 -2.91 4.01 8.02
CA LYS A 141 -2.04 5.20 8.15
C LYS A 141 -2.54 6.20 9.21
N ARG A 142 -3.83 6.17 9.58
CA ARG A 142 -4.38 7.00 10.67
C ARG A 142 -3.96 6.52 12.07
N ASN A 143 -3.55 5.26 12.23
CA ASN A 143 -3.21 4.70 13.53
C ASN A 143 -1.69 4.68 13.83
N THR A 144 -0.83 4.80 12.82
CA THR A 144 0.62 4.84 13.01
C THR A 144 1.14 6.25 13.30
N VAL A 145 0.61 7.28 12.63
CA VAL A 145 0.96 8.69 12.91
C VAL A 145 0.58 9.09 14.35
N CYS A 146 -0.56 8.60 14.86
CA CYS A 146 -0.97 8.89 16.24
C CYS A 146 -0.15 8.19 17.33
N LYS A 147 0.67 7.18 17.02
CA LYS A 147 1.52 6.49 18.01
C LYS A 147 2.89 7.14 18.16
N GLU A 148 3.45 7.68 17.08
CA GLU A 148 4.73 8.40 17.14
C GLU A 148 4.55 9.78 17.79
N ASP A 149 3.41 10.47 17.55
CA ASP A 149 3.09 11.75 18.23
C ASP A 149 2.84 11.63 19.74
N GLN A 150 2.49 10.43 20.24
CA GLN A 150 2.29 10.19 21.68
C GLN A 150 3.59 9.85 22.41
N GLN A 151 4.57 9.25 21.73
CA GLN A 151 5.87 8.93 22.33
C GLN A 151 6.75 10.18 22.47
N THR A 152 6.70 11.10 21.49
CA THR A 152 7.48 12.35 21.53
C THR A 152 6.94 13.33 22.58
N LYS A 153 5.63 13.36 22.81
CA LYS A 153 5.02 14.19 23.88
C LYS A 153 5.27 13.69 25.31
N LEU A 154 5.61 12.43 25.50
CA LEU A 154 5.93 11.87 26.82
C LEU A 154 7.40 12.10 27.21
N LEU A 155 8.32 12.23 26.25
CA LEU A 155 9.73 12.46 26.52
C LEU A 155 10.08 13.93 26.80
N GLU A 156 9.25 14.88 26.35
CA GLU A 156 9.43 16.32 26.62
C GLU A 156 8.89 16.75 28.00
N ALA A 157 8.15 15.89 28.72
CA ALA A 157 7.58 16.21 30.03
C ALA A 157 8.52 15.90 31.21
N ASP A 158 9.59 15.13 31.00
CA ASP A 158 10.50 14.67 32.06
C ASP A 158 11.79 15.50 32.18
N TYR A 159 12.00 16.51 31.33
CA TYR A 159 13.25 17.30 31.31
C TYR A 159 13.17 18.66 32.03
N ASP A 160 12.01 19.04 32.58
CA ASP A 160 11.77 20.38 33.16
C ASP A 160 11.77 20.42 34.71
N ASN A 161 12.27 19.38 35.40
CA ASN A 161 12.31 19.32 36.87
C ASN A 161 13.68 18.94 37.45
N SER A 162 14.77 19.49 36.92
CA SER A 162 16.09 19.41 37.56
C SER A 162 16.96 20.61 37.19
N SER A 163 16.49 21.82 37.47
CA SER A 163 17.30 23.03 37.48
C SER A 163 16.67 24.05 38.41
N ASP A 164 16.68 23.75 39.71
CA ASP A 164 16.81 24.81 40.70
C ASP A 164 17.46 24.24 41.98
N SER A 165 18.73 24.63 42.13
CA SER A 165 19.41 25.11 43.34
C SER A 165 19.24 24.36 44.67
#